data_AF-A0A7X7MUH0-F1
#
_entry.id   AF-A0A7X7MUH0-F1
#
_cell.length_a   1.000
_cell.length_b   1.000
_cell.length_c   1.000
_cell.angle_alpha   90.00
_cell.angle_beta   90.00
_cell.angle_gamma   90.00
#
_symmetry.space_group_name_H-M   'P 1'
#
loop_
_entity.id
_entity.type
_entity.pdbx_description
1 polymer ?
#
loop_
_entity_poly.entity_id
_entity_poly.type
_entity_poly.pdbx_seq_one_letter_code
_entity_poly.pdbx_strand_id
1 'polypeptide(L)'
;MLKRLHVYFKEMYPIIPRFILGCIVFFEIYFIVLLNNGVVKFQIDMQEFIGASTVFAFLMWLRIADDLKDYETDKLLFKERPLPSGKVTKKD
;
A
#
# COMPACT_ATOMS: atom_id res chain seq x y z
N MET A 1 17.61 -9.74 -0.62
CA MET A 1 16.53 -8.85 -1.10
C MET A 1 15.14 -9.49 -0.95
N LEU A 2 14.72 -10.44 -1.79
CA LEU A 2 13.34 -10.98 -1.77
C LEU A 2 12.87 -11.54 -0.40
N LYS A 3 13.71 -12.32 0.29
CA LYS A 3 13.39 -12.81 1.65
C LYS A 3 13.22 -11.68 2.67
N ARG A 4 13.97 -10.58 2.53
CA ARG A 4 13.92 -9.42 3.43
C ARG A 4 12.70 -8.54 3.12
N LEU A 5 12.40 -8.34 1.84
CA LEU A 5 11.16 -7.70 1.40
C LEU A 5 9.93 -8.48 1.86
N HIS A 6 9.97 -9.82 1.83
CA HIS A 6 8.88 -10.61 2.39
C HIS A 6 8.67 -10.35 3.89
N VAL A 7 9.75 -10.21 4.68
CA VAL A 7 9.66 -9.83 6.10
C VAL A 7 9.05 -8.44 6.25
N TYR A 8 9.44 -7.47 5.41
CA TYR A 8 8.84 -6.13 5.38
C TYR A 8 7.33 -6.19 5.13
N PHE A 9 6.91 -6.87 4.06
CA PHE A 9 5.50 -7.01 3.71
C PHE A 9 4.72 -7.82 4.74
N LYS A 10 5.35 -8.74 5.46
CA LYS A 10 4.67 -9.48 6.52
C LYS A 10 4.43 -8.62 7.77
N GLU A 11 5.41 -7.80 8.16
CA GLU A 11 5.37 -7.04 9.42
C GLU A 11 4.74 -5.64 9.27
N MET A 12 5.06 -4.90 8.20
CA MET A 12 4.66 -3.49 8.03
C MET A 12 3.48 -3.31 7.08
N TYR A 13 3.43 -4.08 6.00
CA TYR A 13 2.47 -3.87 4.92
C TYR A 13 1.89 -5.21 4.41
N PRO A 14 1.01 -5.86 5.19
CA PRO A 14 0.44 -7.16 4.84
C PRO A 14 -0.34 -7.05 3.53
N ILE A 15 0.20 -7.67 2.48
CA ILE A 15 -0.21 -7.46 1.07
C ILE A 15 -1.71 -7.70 0.89
N ILE A 16 -2.25 -8.81 1.39
CA ILE A 16 -3.65 -9.18 1.16
C ILE A 16 -4.62 -8.15 1.82
N PRO A 17 -4.56 -7.86 3.13
CA PRO A 17 -5.39 -6.83 3.74
C PRO A 17 -5.22 -5.44 3.11
N ARG A 18 -3.99 -5.08 2.74
CA ARG A 18 -3.70 -3.77 2.15
C ARG A 18 -4.20 -3.65 0.71
N PHE A 19 -4.18 -4.73 -0.05
CA PHE A 19 -4.78 -4.78 -1.38
C PHE A 19 -6.30 -4.63 -1.30
N ILE A 20 -6.95 -5.32 -0.36
CA ILE A 20 -8.39 -5.14 -0.09
C ILE A 20 -8.70 -3.69 0.26
N LEU A 21 -7.89 -3.06 1.14
CA LEU A 21 -8.04 -1.63 1.46
C LEU A 21 -7.89 -0.74 0.22
N GLY A 22 -6.90 -1.00 -0.64
CA GLY A 22 -6.71 -0.28 -1.90
C GLY A 22 -7.92 -0.41 -2.83
N CYS A 23 -8.50 -1.61 -2.94
CA CYS A 23 -9.74 -1.84 -3.68
C CYS A 23 -10.91 -1.04 -3.08
N ILE A 24 -11.09 -1.06 -1.76
CA ILE A 24 -12.18 -0.31 -1.10
C ILE A 24 -12.06 1.19 -1.41
N VAL A 25 -10.87 1.78 -1.21
CA VAL A 25 -10.64 3.21 -1.46
C VAL A 25 -10.86 3.56 -2.93
N PHE A 26 -10.39 2.72 -3.86
CA PHE A 26 -10.62 2.91 -5.28
C PHE A 26 -12.11 2.87 -5.63
N PHE A 27 -12.80 1.80 -5.22
CA PHE A 27 -14.20 1.58 -5.57
C PHE A 27 -15.13 2.62 -4.93
N GLU A 28 -14.82 3.10 -3.73
CA GLU A 28 -15.56 4.18 -3.09
C GLU A 28 -15.61 5.42 -3.99
N ILE A 29 -14.45 5.90 -4.46
CA ILE A 29 -14.37 7.07 -5.34
C ILE A 29 -14.97 6.76 -6.71
N TYR A 30 -14.66 5.58 -7.28
CA TYR A 30 -15.15 5.17 -8.59
C TYR A 30 -16.68 5.13 -8.65
N PHE A 31 -17.35 4.54 -7.65
CA PHE A 31 -18.81 4.48 -7.60
C PHE A 31 -19.45 5.85 -7.39
N ILE A 32 -18.85 6.73 -6.58
CA ILE A 32 -19.32 8.12 -6.45
C ILE A 32 -19.28 8.83 -7.80
N VAL A 33 -18.21 8.65 -8.58
CA VAL A 33 -18.08 9.24 -9.92
C VAL A 33 -19.11 8.67 -10.88
N LEU A 34 -19.33 7.36 -10.89
CA LEU A 34 -20.37 6.74 -11.75
C LEU A 34 -21.76 7.27 -11.42
N LEU A 35 -22.12 7.35 -10.13
CA LEU A 35 -23.40 7.88 -9.68
C LEU A 35 -23.60 9.34 -10.07
N ASN A 36 -22.55 10.17 -9.94
CA ASN A 36 -22.61 11.58 -10.33
C ASN A 36 -22.81 11.77 -11.85
N ASN A 37 -22.32 10.84 -12.66
CA ASN A 37 -22.53 10.84 -14.11
C ASN A 37 -23.80 10.09 -14.55
N GLY A 38 -24.64 9.63 -13.62
CA GLY A 38 -25.87 8.88 -13.92
C GLY A 38 -25.62 7.48 -14.52
N VAL A 39 -24.40 6.94 -14.39
CA VAL A 39 -24.04 5.63 -14.92
C VAL A 39 -24.45 4.55 -13.92
N VAL A 40 -25.50 3.80 -14.26
CA VAL A 40 -26.01 2.67 -13.43
C VAL A 40 -25.61 1.29 -13.96
N LYS A 41 -25.11 1.24 -15.19
CA LYS A 41 -24.58 0.02 -15.81
C LYS A 41 -23.06 0.16 -15.92
N PHE A 42 -22.34 -0.65 -15.16
CA PHE A 42 -20.89 -0.74 -15.20
C PHE A 42 -20.47 -2.20 -15.25
N GLN A 43 -19.25 -2.45 -15.70
CA GLN A 43 -18.62 -3.75 -15.69
C GLN A 43 -17.26 -3.60 -15.04
N ILE A 44 -16.89 -4.57 -14.21
CA ILE A 44 -15.55 -4.63 -13.63
C ILE A 44 -14.69 -5.41 -14.62
N ASP A 45 -13.75 -4.72 -15.24
CA ASP A 45 -12.80 -5.28 -16.20
C ASP A 45 -11.36 -4.92 -15.78
N MET A 46 -10.42 -5.12 -16.70
CA MET A 46 -9.00 -4.85 -16.50
C MET A 46 -8.72 -3.39 -16.11
N GLN A 47 -9.57 -2.43 -16.50
CA GLN A 47 -9.41 -1.02 -16.15
C GLN A 47 -9.58 -0.78 -14.65
N GLU A 48 -10.64 -1.33 -14.05
CA GLU A 48 -10.90 -1.25 -12.61
C GLU A 48 -9.80 -1.98 -11.83
N PHE A 49 -9.32 -3.12 -12.34
CA PHE A 49 -8.22 -3.85 -11.72
C PHE A 49 -6.91 -3.03 -11.73
N ILE A 50 -6.57 -2.39 -12.85
CA ILE A 50 -5.40 -1.50 -12.95
C ILE A 50 -5.58 -0.29 -12.03
N GLY A 51 -6.78 0.29 -11.96
CA GLY A 51 -7.11 1.41 -11.07
C GLY A 51 -6.90 1.06 -9.60
N ALA A 52 -7.51 -0.03 -9.13
CA ALA A 52 -7.35 -0.52 -7.77
C ALA A 52 -5.88 -0.86 -7.45
N SER A 53 -5.17 -1.50 -8.39
CA SER A 53 -3.74 -1.81 -8.26
C SER A 53 -2.88 -0.56 -8.16
N THR A 54 -3.25 0.51 -8.88
CA THR A 54 -2.56 1.81 -8.83
C THR A 54 -2.73 2.46 -7.46
N VAL A 55 -3.94 2.48 -6.91
CA VAL A 55 -4.21 3.00 -5.56
C VAL A 55 -3.45 2.19 -4.51
N PHE A 56 -3.46 0.86 -4.62
CA PHE A 56 -2.66 -0.01 -3.75
C PHE A 56 -1.16 0.30 -3.82
N ALA A 57 -0.59 0.39 -5.03
CA ALA A 57 0.82 0.68 -5.23
C ALA A 57 1.20 2.07 -4.68
N PHE A 58 0.32 3.06 -4.85
CA PHE A 58 0.49 4.39 -4.29
C PHE A 58 0.51 4.38 -2.77
N LEU A 59 -0.45 3.69 -2.11
CA LEU A 59 -0.47 3.57 -0.65
C LEU A 59 0.75 2.81 -0.11
N MET A 60 1.20 1.78 -0.83
CA MET A 60 2.42 1.06 -0.50
C MET A 60 3.64 1.99 -0.60
N TRP A 61 3.72 2.80 -1.65
CA TRP A 61 4.81 3.75 -1.83
C TRP A 61 4.84 4.82 -0.73
N LEU A 62 3.69 5.40 -0.37
CA LEU A 62 3.60 6.34 0.75
C LEU A 62 4.11 5.73 2.05
N ARG A 63 3.72 4.48 2.33
CA ARG A 63 4.17 3.78 3.53
C ARG A 63 5.69 3.61 3.58
N ILE A 64 6.29 3.21 2.45
CA ILE A 64 7.75 3.05 2.35
C ILE A 64 8.43 4.40 2.52
N ALA A 65 7.89 5.46 1.91
CA ALA A 65 8.42 6.81 2.02
C ALA A 65 8.41 7.32 3.47
N ASP A 66 7.32 7.08 4.20
CA ASP A 66 7.21 7.42 5.63
C ASP A 66 8.24 6.65 6.46
N ASP A 67 8.39 5.34 6.27
CA ASP A 67 9.38 4.53 6.99
C ASP A 67 10.83 5.01 6.70
N LEU A 68 11.13 5.47 5.48
CA LEU A 68 12.43 6.03 5.11
C LEU A 68 12.65 7.41 5.73
N LYS A 69 11.61 8.25 5.76
CA LYS A 69 11.62 9.59 6.34
C LYS A 69 11.80 9.54 7.86
N ASP A 70 11.10 8.62 8.53
CA ASP A 70 11.07 8.53 9.99
C ASP A 70 12.19 7.65 10.57
N TYR A 71 13.12 7.18 9.73
CA TYR A 71 14.18 6.23 10.10
C TYR A 71 14.94 6.58 11.38
N GLU A 72 15.38 7.84 11.54
CA GLU A 72 16.18 8.25 12.71
C GLU A 72 15.33 8.24 14.00
N THR A 73 14.08 8.67 13.91
CA THR A 73 13.13 8.65 15.03
C THR A 73 12.76 7.22 15.41
N ASP A 74 12.51 6.38 14.41
CA ASP A 74 12.18 4.97 14.61
C ASP A 74 13.35 4.17 15.22
N LYS A 75 14.60 4.57 14.96
CA LYS A 75 15.78 3.97 15.61
C LYS A 75 15.82 4.23 17.12
N LEU A 76 15.22 5.33 17.58
CA LEU A 76 15.14 5.67 19.00
C LEU A 76 13.94 5.01 19.67
N LEU A 77 12.76 5.10 19.04
CA LEU A 77 11.48 4.72 19.65
C LEU A 77 11.00 3.31 19.28
N PHE A 78 11.37 2.79 18.12
CA PHE A 78 10.80 1.57 17.53
C PHE A 78 11.87 0.66 16.91
N LYS A 79 12.88 0.32 17.70
CA LYS A 79 14.05 -0.49 17.28
C LYS A 79 13.70 -1.84 16.65
N GLU A 80 12.56 -2.42 17.03
CA GLU A 80 12.05 -3.72 16.58
C GLU A 80 11.61 -3.71 15.09
N ARG A 81 11.29 -2.54 14.54
CA ARG A 81 10.75 -2.39 13.17
C ARG A 81 11.76 -2.89 12.12
N PRO A 82 11.31 -3.40 10.95
CA PRO A 82 12.19 -4.05 9.99
C PRO A 82 13.37 -3.19 9.50
N LEU A 83 13.16 -1.90 9.29
CA LEU A 83 14.19 -0.99 8.77
C LEU A 83 15.18 -0.53 9.87
N PRO A 84 14.77 -0.07 11.07
CA PRO A 84 15.67 0.21 12.18
C PRO A 84 16.44 -1.00 12.73
N SER A 85 15.80 -2.17 12.79
CA SER A 85 16.43 -3.41 13.27
C SER A 85 17.46 -4.00 12.30
N GLY A 86 17.52 -3.51 11.06
CA GLY A 86 18.39 -4.03 10.01
C GLY A 86 17.88 -5.31 9.34
N LYS A 87 16.70 -5.84 9.72
CA LYS A 87 16.03 -6.94 8.99
C LYS A 87 15.87 -6.57 7.51
N VAL A 88 15.67 -5.29 7.22
CA VAL A 88 15.60 -4.66 5.89
C VAL A 88 16.58 -3.50 5.84
N THR A 89 17.21 -3.26 4.68
CA THR A 89 18.10 -2.13 4.45
C THR A 89 17.44 -1.11 3.53
N LYS A 90 17.88 0.16 3.61
CA LYS A 90 17.44 1.24 2.71
C LYS A 90 17.69 0.97 1.21
N LYS A 91 18.49 -0.06 0.88
CA LYS A 91 18.81 -0.48 -0.49
C LYS A 91 17.92 -1.63 -0.99
N ASP A 92 17.20 -2.32 -0.10
CA ASP A 92 16.21 -3.33 -0.53
C ASP A 92 14.92 -2.63 -0.98
#